data_AF-A0A561TYM7-F1
#
_entry.id   AF-A0A561TYM7-F1
#
_cell.length_a   1.000
_cell.length_b   1.000
_cell.length_c   1.000
_cell.angle_alpha   90.00
_cell.angle_beta   90.00
_cell.angle_gamma   90.00
#
_symmetry.space_group_name_H-M   'P 1'
#
loop_
_entity.id
_entity.type
_entity.pdbx_description
1 polymer ?
#
loop_
_entity_poly.entity_id
_entity_poly.type
_entity_poly.pdbx_seq_one_letter_code
_entity_poly.pdbx_strand_id
1 'polypeptide(L)'
;MTADQSLLPCDYEQIALQLTGHARVVAADVRRHAAALPKHDGRGALAEVVLREAGNLLAAPLEGTVSCAQNRARLVRSLYRG
;
A
#
# COMPACT_ATOMS: atom_id res chain seq x y z
N MET A 1 17.70 30.32 5.28
CA MET A 1 18.37 29.01 5.23
C MET A 1 17.33 27.95 5.48
N THR A 2 16.72 27.40 4.42
CA THR A 2 15.85 26.23 4.54
C THR A 2 16.74 25.03 4.79
N ALA A 3 16.71 24.48 6.00
CA ALA A 3 17.38 23.22 6.29
C ALA A 3 16.95 22.18 5.25
N ASP A 4 17.91 21.43 4.73
CA ASP A 4 17.66 20.28 3.87
C ASP A 4 16.75 19.31 4.64
N GLN A 5 15.46 19.29 4.30
CA GLN A 5 14.43 18.50 4.99
C GLN A 5 14.37 17.06 4.49
N SER A 6 15.50 16.54 4.00
CA SER A 6 15.62 15.12 3.72
C SER A 6 15.82 14.38 5.05
N LEU A 7 14.95 13.41 5.33
CA LEU A 7 15.13 12.49 6.44
C LEU A 7 16.34 11.60 6.19
N LEU A 8 16.83 10.93 7.24
CA LEU A 8 17.87 9.92 7.06
C LEU A 8 17.28 8.70 6.33
N PRO A 9 18.10 7.94 5.58
CA PRO A 9 17.63 6.73 4.90
C PRO A 9 16.90 5.74 5.83
N CYS A 10 17.38 5.59 7.07
CA CYS A 10 16.76 4.73 8.07
C CYS A 10 15.32 5.17 8.42
N ASP A 11 15.05 6.48 8.44
CA ASP A 11 13.71 7.00 8.73
C ASP A 11 12.76 6.71 7.56
N TYR A 12 13.22 6.85 6.31
CA TYR A 12 12.44 6.46 5.14
C TYR A 12 12.12 4.97 5.12
N GLU A 13 13.08 4.14 5.50
CA GLU A 13 12.88 2.69 5.60
C GLU A 13 11.85 2.35 6.69
N GLN A 14 11.92 2.98 7.86
CA GLN A 14 10.94 2.81 8.93
C GLN A 14 9.54 3.25 8.50
N ILE A 15 9.42 4.41 7.85
CA ILE A 15 8.14 4.89 7.32
C ILE A 15 7.58 3.89 6.28
N ALA A 16 8.42 3.42 5.36
CA ALA A 16 8.02 2.46 4.34
C ALA A 16 7.60 1.12 4.97
N LEU A 17 8.26 0.68 6.05
CA LEU A 17 7.89 -0.50 6.82
C LEU A 17 6.51 -0.35 7.48
N GLN A 18 6.25 0.77 8.16
CA GLN A 18 4.96 1.04 8.79
C GLN A 18 3.82 1.08 7.76
N LEU A 19 4.03 1.78 6.64
CA LEU A 19 3.06 1.85 5.55
C LEU A 19 2.79 0.47 4.92
N THR A 20 3.81 -0.39 4.85
CA THR A 20 3.68 -1.77 4.37
C THR A 20 2.84 -2.61 5.32
N GLY A 21 3.06 -2.50 6.63
CA GLY A 21 2.23 -3.16 7.63
C GLY A 21 0.77 -2.74 7.50
N HIS A 22 0.52 -1.43 7.40
CA HIS A 22 -0.83 -0.88 7.25
C HIS A 22 -1.52 -1.35 5.96
N ALA A 23 -0.83 -1.27 4.82
CA ALA A 23 -1.35 -1.74 3.55
C ALA A 23 -1.75 -3.22 3.58
N ARG A 24 -0.99 -4.08 4.29
CA ARG A 24 -1.33 -5.51 4.45
C ARG A 24 -2.63 -5.70 5.22
N VAL A 25 -2.86 -4.94 6.29
CA VAL A 25 -4.10 -4.99 7.07
C VAL A 25 -5.28 -4.57 6.20
N VAL A 26 -5.20 -3.43 5.53
CA VAL A 26 -6.28 -2.93 4.66
C VAL A 26 -6.55 -3.91 3.50
N ALA A 27 -5.50 -4.47 2.89
CA ALA A 27 -5.67 -5.47 1.83
C ALA A 27 -6.36 -6.75 2.32
N ALA A 28 -6.10 -7.18 3.56
CA ALA A 28 -6.82 -8.31 4.16
C ALA A 28 -8.30 -7.98 4.38
N ASP A 29 -8.62 -6.77 4.82
CA ASP A 29 -10.00 -6.32 4.98
C ASP A 29 -10.72 -6.23 3.63
N VAL A 30 -10.09 -5.65 2.60
CA VAL A 30 -10.65 -5.59 1.24
C VAL A 30 -10.92 -6.99 0.70
N ARG A 31 -10.01 -7.96 0.88
CA ARG A 31 -10.24 -9.37 0.51
C ARG A 31 -11.46 -9.94 1.20
N ARG A 32 -11.60 -9.71 2.51
CA ARG A 32 -12.73 -10.20 3.29
C ARG A 32 -14.06 -9.63 2.81
N HIS A 33 -14.10 -8.33 2.52
CA HIS A 33 -15.30 -7.68 1.99
C HIS A 33 -15.64 -8.16 0.58
N ALA A 34 -14.64 -8.25 -0.30
CA ALA A 34 -14.81 -8.74 -1.67
C ALA A 34 -15.34 -10.18 -1.70
N ALA A 35 -14.85 -11.06 -0.83
CA ALA A 35 -15.33 -12.43 -0.71
C ALA A 35 -16.80 -12.55 -0.26
N ALA A 36 -17.34 -11.51 0.39
CA ALA A 36 -18.73 -11.45 0.81
C ALA A 36 -19.67 -10.86 -0.27
N LEU A 37 -19.12 -10.34 -1.38
CA LEU A 37 -19.93 -9.79 -2.46
C LEU A 37 -20.54 -10.89 -3.34
N PRO A 38 -21.72 -10.64 -3.95
CA PRO A 38 -22.28 -11.54 -4.96
C PRO A 38 -21.33 -11.71 -6.15
N LYS A 39 -21.26 -12.91 -6.72
CA LYS A 39 -20.34 -13.28 -7.82
C LYS A 39 -20.45 -12.44 -9.11
N HIS A 40 -21.54 -11.69 -9.28
CA HIS A 40 -21.77 -10.83 -10.45
C HIS A 40 -21.64 -9.34 -10.12
N ASP A 41 -21.18 -9.00 -8.91
CA ASP A 41 -20.89 -7.62 -8.54
C ASP A 41 -19.53 -7.19 -9.13
N GLY A 42 -19.54 -6.19 -10.00
CA GLY A 42 -18.33 -5.64 -10.64
C GLY A 42 -17.29 -5.14 -9.63
N ARG A 43 -17.69 -4.87 -8.38
CA ARG A 43 -16.77 -4.47 -7.30
C ARG A 43 -15.84 -5.60 -6.86
N GLY A 44 -16.27 -6.86 -6.96
CA GLY A 44 -15.42 -8.01 -6.65
C GLY A 44 -14.22 -8.10 -7.61
N ALA A 45 -14.47 -7.93 -8.91
CA ALA A 45 -13.42 -7.93 -9.93
C ALA A 45 -12.45 -6.75 -9.77
N LEU A 46 -12.96 -5.55 -9.44
CA LEU A 46 -12.11 -4.39 -9.16
C LEU A 46 -11.21 -4.64 -7.93
N ALA A 47 -11.76 -5.20 -6.86
CA ALA A 47 -11.01 -5.53 -5.66
C ALA A 47 -9.87 -6.51 -5.96
N GLU A 48 -10.09 -7.54 -6.80
CA GLU A 48 -9.03 -8.48 -7.19
C GLU A 48 -7.87 -7.82 -7.92
N VAL A 49 -8.16 -6.88 -8.82
CA VAL A 49 -7.12 -6.11 -9.55
C VAL A 49 -6.29 -5.30 -8.57
N VAL A 50 -6.96 -4.52 -7.71
CA VAL A 50 -6.29 -3.69 -6.70
C VAL A 50 -5.43 -4.53 -5.75
N LEU A 51 -5.93 -5.70 -5.33
CA LEU A 51 -5.21 -6.60 -4.44
C LEU A 51 -4.00 -7.27 -5.10
N ARG A 52 -4.07 -7.56 -6.40
CA ARG A 52 -2.95 -8.09 -7.18
C ARG A 52 -1.83 -7.05 -7.29
N GLU A 53 -2.19 -5.82 -7.63
CA GLU A 53 -1.23 -4.71 -7.70
C GLU A 53 -0.60 -4.43 -6.33
N ALA A 54 -1.41 -4.43 -5.27
CA ALA A 54 -0.93 -4.32 -3.90
C ALA A 54 0.07 -5.43 -3.55
N GLY A 55 -0.22 -6.69 -3.92
CA GLY A 55 0.68 -7.81 -3.70
C GLY A 55 2.04 -7.61 -4.35
N ASN A 56 2.07 -7.19 -5.62
CA ASN A 56 3.31 -6.94 -6.35
C ASN A 56 4.15 -5.83 -5.70
N LEU A 57 3.51 -4.73 -5.29
CA LEU A 57 4.18 -3.60 -4.64
C LEU A 57 4.69 -3.94 -3.23
N LEU A 58 3.96 -4.77 -2.49
CA LEU A 58 4.35 -5.20 -1.13
C LEU A 58 5.45 -6.27 -1.14
N ALA A 59 5.61 -6.99 -2.24
CA ALA A 59 6.70 -7.95 -2.43
C ALA A 59 8.03 -7.29 -2.78
N ALA A 60 8.02 -6.05 -3.29
CA ALA A 60 9.23 -5.31 -3.56
C ALA A 60 10.03 -5.06 -2.26
N PRO A 61 11.38 -5.08 -2.31
CA PRO A 61 12.22 -4.72 -1.18
C PRO A 61 11.90 -3.32 -0.62
N LEU A 62 12.15 -3.13 0.67
CA LEU A 62 12.14 -1.80 1.28
C LEU A 62 13.49 -1.15 1.05
N GLU A 63 13.46 0.10 0.62
CA GLU A 63 14.65 0.93 0.45
C GLU A 63 14.47 2.18 1.30
N GLY A 64 15.56 2.66 1.91
CA GLY A 64 15.59 3.90 2.69
C GLY A 64 15.51 5.15 1.82
N THR A 65 14.58 5.21 0.87
CA THR A 65 14.41 6.31 -0.07
C THR A 65 13.02 6.93 0.01
N VAL A 66 12.95 8.24 -0.27
CA VAL A 66 11.70 8.99 -0.42
C VAL A 66 10.75 8.29 -1.40
N SER A 67 11.28 7.81 -2.53
CA SER A 67 10.49 7.15 -3.57
C SER A 67 9.82 5.88 -3.05
N CYS A 68 10.55 5.06 -2.29
CA CYS A 68 10.00 3.85 -1.68
C CYS A 68 8.85 4.19 -0.72
N ALA A 69 9.08 5.13 0.20
CA ALA A 69 8.06 5.58 1.15
C ALA A 69 6.81 6.15 0.45
N GLN A 70 6.99 6.98 -0.59
CA GLN A 70 5.88 7.54 -1.35
C GLN A 70 5.10 6.46 -2.12
N ASN A 71 5.77 5.47 -2.69
CA ASN A 71 5.10 4.37 -3.38
C ASN A 71 4.24 3.55 -2.40
N ARG A 72 4.72 3.30 -1.17
CA ARG A 72 3.90 2.66 -0.13
C ARG A 72 2.73 3.53 0.31
N ALA A 73 2.92 4.85 0.44
CA ALA A 73 1.83 5.77 0.81
C ALA A 73 0.75 5.83 -0.29
N ARG A 74 1.16 5.86 -1.57
CA ARG A 74 0.23 5.80 -2.71
C ARG A 74 -0.58 4.52 -2.70
N LEU A 75 0.06 3.38 -2.43
CA LEU A 75 -0.64 2.10 -2.30
C LEU A 75 -1.71 2.12 -1.20
N VAL A 76 -1.35 2.55 0.01
CA VAL A 76 -2.31 2.69 1.12
C VAL A 76 -3.51 3.55 0.70
N ARG A 77 -3.26 4.68 0.05
CA ARG A 77 -4.32 5.58 -0.41
C ARG A 77 -5.23 4.94 -1.45
N SER A 78 -4.69 4.15 -2.38
CA SER A 78 -5.50 3.44 -3.38
C SER A 78 -6.39 2.39 -2.73
N LEU A 79 -5.88 1.67 -1.73
CA LEU A 79 -6.66 0.65 -1.00
C LEU A 79 -7.85 1.25 -0.22
N TYR A 80 -7.75 2.49 0.25
CA TYR A 80 -8.87 3.19 0.88
C TYR A 80 -9.92 3.74 -0.10
N ARG A 81 -9.61 3.79 -1.40
CA ARG A 81 -10.46 4.40 -2.42
C ARG A 81 -11.15 3.41 -3.34
N GLY A 82 -10.68 2.16 -3.37
CA GLY A 82 -11.33 1.04 -4.09
C GLY A 82 -12.42 0.41 -3.25
#